data_AF-A0A537JJF5-F1
#
_entry.id   AF-A0A537JJF5-F1
#
_cell.length_a   1.000
_cell.length_b   1.000
_cell.length_c   1.000
_cell.angle_alpha   90.00
_cell.angle_beta   90.00
_cell.angle_gamma   90.00
#
_symmetry.space_group_name_H-M   'P 1'
#
loop_
_entity.id
_entity.type
_entity.pdbx_description
1 polymer ?
#
loop_
_entity_poly.entity_id
_entity_poly.type
_entity_poly.pdbx_seq_one_letter_code
_entity_poly.pdbx_strand_id
1 'polypeptide(L)'
;MKPLILTVLLCLSISVFSQKKFALIVAIGNYMPNSNIPPIASLNDVKYIKAVLHNNGFLEKDIDTLEDSKATKAAILKALDALGAKSKKGDIVVIHFSCHGQQIRDQKTVAEGKDEEDGYDEALIPYDVKKPQYFPGLYTGENH
;
A
#
# COMPACT_ATOMS: atom_id res chain seq x y z
N MET A 1 -46.87 18.66 25.08
CA MET A 1 -46.72 17.98 23.76
C MET A 1 -45.79 18.70 22.79
N LYS A 2 -45.64 20.04 22.84
CA LYS A 2 -44.72 20.80 21.96
C LYS A 2 -43.20 20.59 22.17
N PRO A 3 -42.65 20.37 23.39
CA PRO A 3 -41.20 20.19 23.53
C PRO A 3 -40.72 18.84 23.00
N LEU A 4 -41.59 17.82 23.02
CA LEU A 4 -41.26 16.47 22.55
C LEU A 4 -41.05 16.41 21.03
N ILE A 5 -41.80 17.20 20.26
CA ILE A 5 -41.66 17.30 18.80
C ILE A 5 -40.33 17.98 18.41
N LEU A 6 -39.89 18.98 19.20
CA LEU A 6 -38.66 19.71 18.93
C LEU A 6 -37.40 18.85 19.19
N THR A 7 -37.43 18.01 20.22
CA THR A 7 -36.31 17.09 20.53
C THR A 7 -36.15 15.99 19.48
N VAL A 8 -37.25 15.47 18.93
CA VAL A 8 -37.21 14.45 17.86
C VAL A 8 -36.61 15.04 16.57
N LEU A 9 -36.97 16.28 16.20
CA LEU A 9 -36.44 16.94 15.01
C LEU A 9 -34.91 17.20 15.09
N LEU A 10 -34.40 17.49 16.30
CA LEU A 10 -32.97 17.75 16.53
C LEU A 10 -32.10 16.49 16.33
N CYS A 11 -32.61 15.31 16.72
CA CYS A 11 -31.89 14.04 16.54
C CYS A 11 -31.80 13.59 15.07
N LEU A 12 -32.74 14.01 14.20
CA LEU A 12 -32.73 13.68 12.76
C LEU A 12 -31.65 14.44 11.96
N SER A 13 -31.03 15.46 12.54
CA SER A 13 -30.08 16.35 11.85
C SER A 13 -28.61 15.99 12.06
N ILE A 14 -28.31 15.02 12.94
CA ILE A 14 -26.94 14.62 13.23
C ILE A 14 -26.49 13.60 12.19
N SER A 15 -25.94 14.08 11.08
CA SER A 15 -25.17 13.24 10.17
C SER A 15 -23.87 12.83 10.89
N VAL A 16 -23.90 11.71 11.60
CA VAL A 16 -22.69 11.12 12.19
C VAL A 16 -21.82 10.63 11.04
N PHE A 17 -20.77 11.37 10.70
CA PHE A 17 -19.73 10.85 9.82
C PHE A 17 -19.00 9.73 10.56
N SER A 18 -19.36 8.49 10.24
CA SER A 18 -18.63 7.32 10.73
C SER A 18 -17.26 7.28 10.06
N GLN A 19 -16.23 7.66 10.81
CA GLN A 19 -14.83 7.49 10.41
C GLN A 19 -14.57 6.01 10.11
N LYS A 20 -14.16 5.72 8.87
CA LYS A 20 -13.76 4.37 8.47
C LYS A 20 -12.25 4.21 8.63
N LYS A 21 -11.83 2.96 8.76
CA LYS A 21 -10.42 2.56 8.86
C LYS A 21 -10.12 1.52 7.80
N PHE A 22 -9.16 1.80 6.93
CA PHE A 22 -8.77 0.93 5.83
C PHE A 22 -7.30 0.60 5.89
N ALA A 23 -6.93 -0.64 5.62
CA ALA A 23 -5.53 -1.01 5.53
C ALA A 23 -5.21 -1.73 4.23
N LEU A 24 -3.96 -1.58 3.79
CA LEU A 24 -3.33 -2.40 2.76
C LEU A 24 -2.03 -2.95 3.35
N ILE A 25 -1.91 -4.27 3.35
CA ILE A 25 -0.69 -4.99 3.74
C ILE A 25 -0.11 -5.61 2.49
N VAL A 26 1.15 -5.32 2.18
CA VAL A 26 1.92 -5.95 1.10
C VAL A 26 3.11 -6.65 1.73
N ALA A 27 3.16 -7.97 1.62
CA ALA A 27 4.22 -8.79 2.20
C ALA A 27 4.81 -9.73 1.14
N ILE A 28 6.11 -9.59 0.85
CA ILE A 28 6.79 -10.37 -0.18
C ILE A 28 8.00 -11.03 0.46
N GLY A 29 7.81 -12.28 0.89
CA GLY A 29 8.86 -13.09 1.48
C GLY A 29 9.55 -13.99 0.46
N ASN A 30 8.80 -14.47 -0.54
CA ASN A 30 9.32 -15.33 -1.60
C ASN A 30 9.08 -14.68 -2.96
N TYR A 31 10.16 -14.45 -3.71
CA TYR A 31 10.12 -13.86 -5.05
C TYR A 31 10.07 -14.96 -6.13
N MET A 32 9.83 -14.55 -7.38
CA MET A 32 9.83 -15.47 -8.51
C MET A 32 11.11 -16.34 -8.56
N PRO A 33 10.97 -17.64 -8.90
CA PRO A 33 12.14 -18.47 -9.19
C PRO A 33 13.00 -17.80 -10.28
N ASN A 34 14.32 -17.75 -10.06
CA ASN A 34 15.33 -17.11 -10.92
C ASN A 34 15.42 -15.57 -10.87
N SER A 35 14.75 -14.91 -9.92
CA SER A 35 14.90 -13.45 -9.75
C SER A 35 16.23 -13.03 -9.12
N ASN A 36 16.96 -13.97 -8.50
CA ASN A 36 18.14 -13.73 -7.66
C ASN A 36 17.89 -12.82 -6.45
N ILE A 37 16.63 -12.60 -6.08
CA ILE A 37 16.25 -11.86 -4.87
C ILE A 37 16.20 -12.85 -3.70
N PRO A 38 16.99 -12.68 -2.63
CA PRO A 38 16.97 -13.58 -1.48
C PRO A 38 15.62 -13.56 -0.77
N PRO A 39 15.12 -14.70 -0.27
CA PRO A 39 13.90 -14.71 0.52
C PRO A 39 14.11 -13.98 1.86
N ILE A 40 13.04 -13.38 2.37
CA ILE A 40 13.01 -12.70 3.67
C ILE A 40 11.75 -13.11 4.45
N ALA A 41 11.76 -12.88 5.75
CA ALA A 41 10.71 -13.35 6.65
C ALA A 41 9.41 -12.51 6.62
N SER A 42 9.16 -11.75 5.55
CA SER A 42 8.09 -10.75 5.46
C SER A 42 6.68 -11.29 5.72
N LEU A 43 6.40 -12.54 5.36
CA LEU A 43 5.10 -13.16 5.62
C LEU A 43 4.80 -13.30 7.13
N ASN A 44 5.83 -13.34 7.98
CA ASN A 44 5.63 -13.36 9.43
C ASN A 44 5.01 -12.06 9.94
N ASP A 45 5.24 -10.93 9.27
CA ASP A 45 4.77 -9.63 9.70
C ASP A 45 3.25 -9.51 9.57
N VAL A 46 2.66 -10.17 8.55
CA VAL A 46 1.22 -10.08 8.25
C VAL A 46 0.36 -10.37 9.47
N LYS A 47 0.63 -11.46 10.21
CA LYS A 47 -0.16 -11.82 11.39
C LYS A 47 -0.06 -10.79 12.51
N TYR A 48 1.13 -10.21 12.71
CA TYR A 48 1.37 -9.23 13.78
C TYR A 48 0.76 -7.88 13.43
N ILE A 49 0.90 -7.44 12.19
CA ILE A 49 0.31 -6.20 11.69
C ILE A 49 -1.22 -6.29 11.71
N LYS A 50 -1.80 -7.41 11.24
CA LYS A 50 -3.26 -7.64 11.35
C LYS A 50 -3.73 -7.59 12.80
N ALA A 51 -3.02 -8.23 13.73
CA ALA A 51 -3.37 -8.18 15.15
C ALA A 51 -3.39 -6.74 15.70
N VAL A 52 -2.38 -5.93 15.36
CA VAL A 52 -2.34 -4.51 15.75
C VAL A 52 -3.48 -3.73 15.12
N LEU A 53 -3.78 -3.94 13.83
CA LEU A 53 -4.88 -3.26 13.12
C LEU A 53 -6.23 -3.61 13.75
N HIS A 54 -6.49 -4.88 14.05
CA HIS A 54 -7.71 -5.30 14.72
C HIS A 54 -7.86 -4.68 16.12
N ASN A 55 -6.79 -4.68 16.91
CA ASN A 55 -6.78 -4.02 18.22
C ASN A 55 -7.04 -2.50 18.12
N ASN A 56 -6.75 -1.91 16.96
CA ASN A 56 -7.04 -0.51 16.65
C ASN A 56 -8.37 -0.30 15.91
N GLY A 57 -9.25 -1.30 15.86
CA GLY A 57 -10.62 -1.17 15.34
C GLY A 57 -10.74 -1.23 13.81
N PHE A 58 -9.75 -1.76 13.10
CA PHE A 58 -9.87 -2.09 11.69
C PHE A 58 -10.65 -3.41 11.53
N LEU A 59 -11.68 -3.39 10.69
CA LEU A 59 -12.47 -4.59 10.38
C LEU A 59 -11.72 -5.42 9.32
N GLU A 60 -11.74 -6.75 9.43
CA GLU A 60 -11.02 -7.64 8.47
C GLU A 60 -11.41 -7.37 7.01
N LYS A 61 -12.71 -7.10 6.75
CA LYS A 61 -13.21 -6.76 5.40
C LYS A 61 -12.60 -5.47 4.80
N ASP A 62 -12.00 -4.62 5.65
CA ASP A 62 -11.41 -3.34 5.28
C ASP A 62 -9.86 -3.39 5.28
N ILE A 63 -9.28 -4.57 5.55
CA ILE A 63 -7.84 -4.84 5.47
C ILE A 63 -7.60 -5.68 4.21
N ASP A 64 -7.01 -5.07 3.18
CA ASP A 64 -6.56 -5.80 2.00
C ASP A 64 -5.13 -6.34 2.23
N THR A 65 -4.81 -7.49 1.66
CA THR A 65 -3.52 -8.18 1.87
C THR A 65 -3.02 -8.84 0.59
N LEU A 66 -1.86 -8.39 0.12
CA LEU A 66 -1.14 -8.96 -1.02
C LEU A 66 0.11 -9.69 -0.53
N GLU A 67 0.16 -11.00 -0.73
CA GLU A 67 1.26 -11.87 -0.31
C GLU A 67 1.94 -12.51 -1.52
N ASP A 68 3.27 -12.48 -1.54
CA ASP A 68 4.15 -13.10 -2.55
C ASP A 68 3.61 -12.89 -3.98
N SER A 69 3.17 -13.96 -4.64
CA SER A 69 2.74 -13.94 -6.06
C SER A 69 1.55 -13.05 -6.37
N LYS A 70 0.81 -12.61 -5.34
CA LYS A 70 -0.29 -11.65 -5.48
C LYS A 70 0.19 -10.19 -5.45
N ALA A 71 1.39 -9.93 -4.95
CA ALA A 71 1.96 -8.60 -4.81
C ALA A 71 2.76 -8.19 -6.06
N THR A 72 2.13 -8.28 -7.23
CA THR A 72 2.71 -7.75 -8.47
C THR A 72 2.58 -6.23 -8.51
N LYS A 73 3.40 -5.54 -9.31
CA LYS A 73 3.30 -4.07 -9.48
C LYS A 73 1.88 -3.63 -9.81
N ALA A 74 1.26 -4.30 -10.79
CA ALA A 74 -0.10 -3.98 -11.22
C ALA A 74 -1.14 -4.20 -10.11
N ALA A 75 -0.99 -5.25 -9.29
CA ALA A 75 -1.89 -5.52 -8.17
C ALA A 75 -1.72 -4.50 -7.03
N ILE A 76 -0.48 -4.13 -6.70
CA ILE A 76 -0.17 -3.11 -5.69
C ILE A 76 -0.76 -1.76 -6.11
N LEU A 77 -0.52 -1.33 -7.35
CA LEU A 77 -1.09 -0.07 -7.88
C LEU A 77 -2.61 -0.08 -7.84
N LYS A 78 -3.25 -1.17 -8.29
CA LYS A 78 -4.70 -1.31 -8.24
C LYS A 78 -5.25 -1.24 -6.81
N ALA A 79 -4.56 -1.84 -5.84
CA ALA A 79 -4.97 -1.81 -4.44
C ALA A 79 -4.83 -0.39 -3.84
N LEU A 80 -3.76 0.34 -4.18
CA LEU A 80 -3.56 1.73 -3.79
C LEU A 80 -4.64 2.64 -4.41
N ASP A 81 -4.95 2.48 -5.70
CA ASP A 81 -6.01 3.24 -6.38
C ASP A 81 -7.39 2.98 -5.74
N ALA A 82 -7.71 1.71 -5.47
CA ALA A 82 -8.95 1.34 -4.81
C ALA A 82 -9.03 1.90 -3.38
N LEU A 83 -7.90 1.95 -2.67
CA LEU A 83 -7.78 2.55 -1.34
C LEU A 83 -8.02 4.06 -1.39
N GLY A 84 -7.42 4.77 -2.34
CA GLY A 84 -7.64 6.19 -2.57
C GLY A 84 -9.10 6.49 -2.93
N ALA A 85 -9.71 5.70 -3.82
CA ALA A 85 -11.08 5.91 -4.28
C ALA A 85 -12.15 5.70 -3.19
N LYS A 86 -11.92 4.78 -2.25
CA LYS A 86 -12.89 4.48 -1.17
C LYS A 86 -12.72 5.36 0.08
N SER A 87 -11.52 5.90 0.29
CA SER A 87 -11.19 6.74 1.45
C SER A 87 -11.80 8.14 1.31
N LYS A 88 -12.26 8.70 2.44
CA LYS A 88 -12.81 10.05 2.51
C LYS A 88 -12.10 10.88 3.59
N LYS A 89 -12.29 12.20 3.53
CA LYS A 89 -11.76 13.11 4.57
C LYS A 89 -12.23 12.64 5.95
N GLY A 90 -11.26 12.42 6.85
CA GLY A 90 -11.50 11.94 8.20
C GLY A 90 -11.30 10.44 8.40
N ASP A 91 -11.25 9.64 7.33
CA ASP A 91 -10.90 8.21 7.44
C ASP A 91 -9.43 8.02 7.84
N ILE A 92 -9.12 6.85 8.39
CA ILE A 92 -7.74 6.43 8.71
C ILE A 92 -7.31 5.37 7.71
N VAL A 93 -6.17 5.61 7.08
CA VAL A 93 -5.56 4.67 6.14
C VAL A 93 -4.22 4.21 6.70
N VAL A 94 -3.98 2.90 6.72
CA VAL A 94 -2.66 2.32 7.04
C VAL A 94 -2.18 1.54 5.83
N ILE A 95 -0.94 1.80 5.41
CA ILE A 95 -0.29 1.02 4.36
C ILE A 95 0.97 0.45 4.98
N HIS A 96 1.15 -0.87 4.87
CA HIS A 96 2.32 -1.57 5.38
C HIS A 96 2.97 -2.36 4.25
N PHE A 97 4.25 -2.08 4.01
CA PHE A 97 5.09 -2.86 3.11
C PHE A 97 6.13 -3.62 3.94
N SER A 98 6.19 -4.93 3.73
CA SER A 98 7.31 -5.78 4.16
C SER A 98 7.81 -6.53 2.94
N CYS A 99 8.84 -5.99 2.30
CA CYS A 99 9.45 -6.51 1.09
C CYS A 99 10.89 -5.97 0.98
N HIS A 100 11.60 -6.35 -0.06
CA HIS A 100 12.88 -5.70 -0.38
C HIS A 100 12.63 -4.30 -0.95
N GLY A 101 13.63 -3.45 -0.78
CA GLY A 101 13.81 -2.20 -1.51
C GLY A 101 15.13 -2.21 -2.26
N GLN A 102 15.27 -1.34 -3.23
CA GLN A 102 16.51 -1.14 -3.97
C GLN A 102 16.58 0.25 -4.59
N GLN A 103 17.80 0.68 -4.88
CA GLN A 103 18.06 1.87 -5.65
C GLN A 103 17.97 1.57 -7.15
N ILE A 104 17.31 2.46 -7.90
CA ILE A 104 17.33 2.49 -9.36
C ILE A 104 17.91 3.80 -9.83
N ARG A 105 18.44 3.83 -11.06
CA ARG A 105 19.05 5.05 -11.57
C ARG A 105 17.96 6.09 -11.85
N ASP A 106 18.16 7.29 -11.30
CA ASP A 106 17.29 8.44 -11.53
C ASP A 106 17.29 8.84 -13.03
N GLN A 107 16.31 9.65 -13.39
CA GLN A 107 16.15 10.26 -14.70
C GLN A 107 17.41 11.00 -15.13
N LYS A 108 17.62 11.09 -16.44
CA LYS A 108 18.86 11.65 -16.98
C LYS A 108 18.93 13.17 -16.84
N THR A 109 17.77 13.83 -16.86
CA THR A 109 17.67 15.29 -16.89
C THR A 109 16.61 15.82 -15.94
N VAL A 110 16.77 17.05 -15.46
CA VAL A 110 15.79 17.72 -14.57
C VAL A 110 14.43 17.85 -15.26
N ALA A 111 14.41 18.06 -16.59
CA ALA A 111 13.16 18.12 -17.35
C ALA A 111 12.41 16.78 -17.39
N GLU A 112 13.13 15.66 -17.26
CA GLU A 112 12.55 14.31 -17.15
C GLU A 112 12.22 13.93 -15.71
N GLY A 113 12.56 14.77 -14.73
CA GLY A 113 12.25 14.55 -13.32
C GLY A 113 13.46 14.30 -12.43
N LYS A 114 14.70 14.43 -12.92
CA LYS A 114 15.90 14.22 -12.11
C LYS A 114 15.92 15.16 -10.90
N ASP A 115 15.87 14.59 -9.70
CA ASP A 115 15.82 15.32 -8.44
C ASP A 115 16.73 14.75 -7.34
N GLU A 116 17.41 13.62 -7.57
CA GLU A 116 18.30 13.00 -6.59
C GLU A 116 19.76 13.43 -6.76
N GLU A 117 20.40 13.86 -5.66
CA GLU A 117 21.78 14.35 -5.66
C GLU A 117 22.80 13.23 -5.95
N ASP A 118 22.54 12.02 -5.46
CA ASP A 118 23.38 10.84 -5.69
C ASP A 118 23.07 10.12 -7.02
N GLY A 119 21.96 10.51 -7.67
CA GLY A 119 21.49 10.00 -8.95
C GLY A 119 20.73 8.68 -8.88
N TYR A 120 20.13 8.32 -7.74
CA TYR A 120 19.32 7.12 -7.58
C TYR A 120 17.96 7.37 -6.92
N ASP A 121 16.90 6.84 -7.53
CA ASP A 121 15.58 6.72 -6.90
C ASP A 121 15.52 5.50 -5.98
N GLU A 122 14.82 5.63 -4.85
CA GLU A 122 14.48 4.49 -3.98
C GLU A 122 13.19 3.80 -4.46
N ALA A 123 13.25 2.49 -4.62
CA ALA A 123 12.14 1.69 -5.14
C ALA A 123 11.86 0.44 -4.31
N LEU A 124 10.58 0.07 -4.24
CA LEU A 124 10.17 -1.24 -3.73
C LEU A 124 10.42 -2.32 -4.79
N ILE A 125 10.51 -3.58 -4.35
CA ILE A 125 10.60 -4.71 -5.26
C ILE A 125 9.28 -5.51 -5.24
N PRO A 126 8.38 -5.32 -6.22
CA PRO A 126 7.23 -6.19 -6.41
C PRO A 126 7.61 -7.63 -6.79
N TYR A 127 6.67 -8.57 -6.64
CA TYR A 127 6.93 -9.98 -6.90
C TYR A 127 7.37 -10.28 -8.34
N ASP A 128 6.86 -9.52 -9.31
CA ASP A 128 7.10 -9.67 -10.74
C ASP A 128 8.33 -8.90 -11.26
N VAL A 129 9.19 -8.42 -10.36
CA VAL A 129 10.55 -7.99 -10.70
C VAL A 129 11.40 -9.22 -11.01
N LYS A 130 11.73 -9.39 -12.29
CA LYS A 130 12.52 -10.54 -12.78
C LYS A 130 14.01 -10.42 -12.53
N LYS A 131 14.52 -9.20 -12.47
CA LYS A 131 15.93 -8.91 -12.19
C LYS A 131 15.98 -7.61 -11.38
N PRO A 132 16.66 -7.58 -10.23
CA PRO A 132 16.79 -6.34 -9.47
C PRO A 132 17.66 -5.31 -10.23
N GLN A 133 18.67 -5.78 -10.95
CA GLN A 133 19.62 -4.90 -11.63
C GLN A 133 19.07 -4.34 -12.95
N TYR A 134 19.30 -3.04 -13.16
CA TYR A 134 19.12 -2.36 -14.43
C TYR A 134 20.04 -2.97 -15.50
N PHE A 135 19.46 -3.41 -16.62
CA PHE A 135 20.17 -3.90 -17.79
C PHE A 135 19.69 -3.11 -19.02
N PRO A 136 20.48 -2.16 -19.54
CA PRO A 136 20.07 -1.37 -20.70
C PRO A 136 19.66 -2.27 -21.87
N GLY A 137 18.45 -2.08 -22.40
CA GLY A 137 17.89 -2.86 -23.50
C GLY A 137 17.26 -4.22 -23.13
N LEU A 138 17.35 -4.64 -21.86
CA LEU A 138 16.75 -5.90 -21.38
C LEU A 138 15.78 -5.71 -20.22
N TYR A 139 16.09 -4.80 -19.29
CA TYR A 139 15.26 -4.47 -18.15
C TYR A 139 15.63 -3.08 -17.63
N THR A 140 14.69 -2.15 -17.67
CA THR A 140 14.90 -0.74 -17.33
C THR A 140 14.28 -0.34 -15.99
N GLY A 141 13.80 -1.30 -15.21
CA GLY A 141 13.11 -1.04 -13.94
C GLY A 141 11.60 -0.88 -14.08
N GLU A 142 11.01 -1.30 -15.21
CA GLU A 142 9.58 -1.09 -15.50
C GLU A 142 8.61 -1.75 -14.49
N ASN A 143 9.10 -2.70 -13.69
CA ASN A 143 8.32 -3.40 -12.66
C ASN A 143 8.65 -2.98 -11.21
N HIS A 144 9.55 -2.03 -11.03
CA HIS A 144 9.73 -1.30 -9.77
C HIS A 144 8.63 -0.25 -9.64
#